data_AF-A0A938MLB1-F1
#
_entry.id   AF-A0A938MLB1-F1
#
_cell.length_a   1.000
_cell.length_b   1.000
_cell.length_c   1.000
_cell.angle_alpha   90.00
_cell.angle_beta   90.00
_cell.angle_gamma   90.00
#
_symmetry.space_group_name_H-M   'P 1'
#
loop_
_entity.id
_entity.type
_entity.pdbx_description
1 polymer ?
#
loop_
_entity_poly.entity_id
_entity_poly.type
_entity_poly.pdbx_seq_one_letter_code
_entity_poly.pdbx_strand_id
1 'polypeptide(L)'
;MRMPQIDGDWWTVARDPDLGEFTDPKQQPVDFSVWQAADGTWQLWSCIRHTRCGGKTRLFHRWEGQRLTDPDWQPMGIAMQADVRFGETPGGLQAPHVLKLGHTWHMFYGD
;
A
#
# COMPACT_ATOMS: atom_id res chain seq x y z
N MET A 1 -1.91 -33.30 15.06
CA MET A 1 -1.85 -31.83 15.03
C MET A 1 -1.12 -31.43 13.75
N ARG A 2 -1.66 -30.53 12.92
CA ARG A 2 -0.94 -30.01 11.74
C ARG A 2 -0.35 -28.66 12.11
N MET A 3 0.96 -28.52 11.95
CA MET A 3 1.68 -27.26 12.18
C MET A 3 1.95 -26.64 10.81
N PRO A 4 1.54 -25.39 10.55
CA PRO A 4 1.94 -24.69 9.34
C PRO A 4 3.46 -24.66 9.23
N GLN A 5 3.97 -24.87 8.03
CA GLN A 5 5.39 -24.74 7.71
C GLN A 5 5.51 -23.75 6.54
N ILE A 6 6.64 -23.05 6.50
CA ILE A 6 6.98 -22.23 5.34
C ILE A 6 7.23 -23.21 4.18
N ASP A 7 6.58 -22.94 3.05
CA ASP A 7 6.77 -23.69 1.81
C ASP A 7 7.49 -22.79 0.80
N GLY A 8 8.72 -23.16 0.46
CA GLY A 8 9.57 -22.41 -0.47
C GLY A 8 10.38 -21.27 0.15
N ASP A 9 11.13 -20.60 -0.73
CA ASP A 9 11.94 -19.44 -0.39
C ASP A 9 11.09 -18.17 -0.26
N TRP A 10 11.58 -17.20 0.52
CA TRP A 10 10.97 -15.87 0.57
C TRP A 10 11.22 -15.11 -0.73
N TRP A 11 10.22 -14.33 -1.18
CA TRP A 11 10.37 -13.40 -2.30
C TRP A 11 9.91 -11.99 -1.93
N THR A 12 10.39 -11.00 -2.68
CA THR A 12 10.00 -9.60 -2.52
C THR A 12 8.80 -9.30 -3.40
N VAL A 13 7.68 -8.88 -2.81
CA VAL A 13 6.48 -8.48 -3.55
C VAL A 13 6.61 -7.05 -4.09
N ALA A 14 7.06 -6.11 -3.26
CA ALA A 14 7.19 -4.70 -3.61
C ALA A 14 8.44 -4.09 -2.96
N ARG A 15 9.00 -3.07 -3.59
CA ARG A 15 10.18 -2.34 -3.13
C ARG A 15 9.82 -0.90 -2.76
N ASP A 16 10.73 -0.22 -2.07
CA ASP A 16 10.62 1.21 -1.81
C ASP A 16 10.41 1.99 -3.13
N PRO A 17 9.30 2.73 -3.30
CA PRO A 17 8.93 3.30 -4.60
C PRO A 17 9.62 4.64 -4.85
N ASP A 18 9.78 5.01 -6.13
CA ASP A 18 10.02 6.41 -6.49
C ASP A 18 8.70 7.19 -6.42
N LEU A 19 8.65 8.20 -5.54
CA LEU A 19 7.53 9.10 -5.33
C LEU A 19 7.72 10.46 -6.03
N GLY A 20 8.72 10.59 -6.90
CA GLY A 20 9.06 11.83 -7.60
C GLY A 20 9.46 12.95 -6.63
N GLU A 21 8.74 14.08 -6.67
CA GLU A 21 9.01 15.23 -5.80
C GLU A 21 8.85 14.90 -4.30
N PHE A 22 8.05 13.88 -3.98
CA PHE A 22 7.80 13.45 -2.60
C PHE A 22 8.81 12.42 -2.09
N THR A 23 9.72 11.93 -2.95
CA THR A 23 10.73 10.94 -2.56
C THR A 23 11.64 11.52 -1.50
N ASP A 24 11.91 10.79 -0.42
CA ASP A 24 12.97 11.14 0.53
C ASP A 24 13.86 9.93 0.82
N PRO A 25 15.20 10.08 0.96
CA PRO A 25 16.08 8.95 1.29
C PRO A 25 15.73 8.23 2.60
N LYS A 26 14.93 8.84 3.48
CA LYS A 26 14.46 8.23 4.74
C LYS A 26 13.12 7.53 4.60
N GLN A 27 12.49 7.56 3.42
CA GLN A 27 11.16 7.02 3.25
C GLN A 27 11.14 5.51 3.49
N GLN A 28 10.00 5.01 3.97
CA GLN A 28 9.84 3.60 4.29
C GLN A 28 8.42 3.14 3.97
N PRO A 29 8.24 2.06 3.18
CA PRO A 29 6.98 1.33 3.18
C PRO A 29 6.79 0.64 4.54
N VAL A 30 5.61 0.75 5.13
CA VAL A 30 5.32 0.18 6.46
C VAL A 30 4.06 -0.68 6.45
N ASP A 31 2.90 -0.10 6.75
CA ASP A 31 1.64 -0.82 6.80
C ASP A 31 1.10 -1.02 5.38
N PHE A 32 0.45 -2.15 5.12
CA PHE A 32 -0.09 -2.46 3.80
C PHE A 32 -1.39 -3.27 3.85
N SER A 33 -2.12 -3.21 2.73
CA SER A 33 -3.22 -4.13 2.43
C SER A 33 -2.96 -4.81 1.08
N VAL A 34 -3.30 -6.09 0.98
CA VAL A 34 -3.21 -6.88 -0.25
C VAL A 34 -4.57 -7.50 -0.55
N TRP A 35 -5.07 -7.34 -1.77
CA TRP A 35 -6.34 -7.93 -2.20
C TRP A 35 -6.35 -8.21 -3.71
N GLN A 36 -7.26 -9.09 -4.14
CA GLN A 36 -7.53 -9.30 -5.55
C GLN A 36 -8.64 -8.34 -6.03
N ALA A 37 -8.38 -7.60 -7.11
CA ALA A 37 -9.30 -6.67 -7.75
C ALA A 37 -10.34 -7.39 -8.63
N ALA A 38 -11.28 -6.62 -9.18
CA ALA A 38 -12.38 -7.15 -10.00
C ALA A 38 -11.91 -7.86 -11.28
N ASP A 39 -10.79 -7.39 -11.84
CA ASP A 39 -10.18 -7.91 -13.06
C ASP A 39 -9.24 -9.11 -12.81
N GLY A 40 -9.13 -9.56 -11.55
CA GLY A 40 -8.29 -10.68 -11.16
C GLY A 40 -6.84 -10.29 -10.85
N THR A 41 -6.42 -9.04 -11.08
CA THR A 41 -5.10 -8.55 -10.66
C THR A 41 -5.01 -8.48 -9.13
N TRP A 42 -3.79 -8.56 -8.63
CA TRP A 42 -3.50 -8.35 -7.21
C TRP A 42 -3.04 -6.92 -6.98
N GLN A 43 -3.58 -6.29 -5.95
CA GLN A 43 -3.26 -4.93 -5.54
C GLN A 43 -2.55 -4.98 -4.18
N LEU A 44 -1.51 -4.17 -4.03
CA LEU A 44 -0.88 -3.88 -2.75
C LEU A 44 -0.87 -2.36 -2.57
N TRP A 45 -1.50 -1.86 -1.51
CA TRP A 45 -1.38 -0.45 -1.14
C TRP A 45 -0.63 -0.36 0.18
N SER A 46 0.36 0.52 0.25
CA SER A 46 1.17 0.72 1.45
C SER A 46 1.24 2.18 1.86
N CYS A 47 1.24 2.41 3.17
CA CYS A 47 1.70 3.65 3.77
C CYS A 47 3.20 3.80 3.51
N ILE A 48 3.59 4.86 2.81
CA ILE A 48 4.98 5.31 2.78
C ILE A 48 5.12 6.45 3.78
N ARG A 49 5.96 6.25 4.80
CA ARG A 49 6.26 7.28 5.82
C ARG A 49 7.56 8.02 5.49
N HIS A 50 7.78 9.16 6.15
CA HIS A 50 8.96 10.02 5.97
C HIS A 50 9.12 10.57 4.54
N THR A 51 8.01 10.74 3.82
CA THR A 51 8.01 11.38 2.49
C THR A 51 8.05 12.90 2.61
N ARG A 52 8.20 13.59 1.48
CA ARG A 52 8.16 15.06 1.41
C ARG A 52 6.76 15.62 1.17
N CYS A 53 5.67 14.84 1.33
CA CYS A 53 4.30 15.34 1.15
C CYS A 53 3.86 16.37 2.22
N GLY A 54 4.69 16.58 3.24
CA GLY A 54 4.39 17.49 4.35
C GLY A 54 3.54 16.84 5.44
N GLY A 55 3.15 17.64 6.43
CA GLY A 55 2.35 17.18 7.56
C GLY A 55 3.01 16.04 8.34
N LYS A 56 2.29 14.93 8.56
CA LYS A 56 2.80 13.72 9.20
C LYS A 56 3.64 12.83 8.26
N THR A 57 3.91 13.28 7.03
CA THR A 57 4.83 12.69 6.04
C THR A 57 4.40 11.33 5.48
N ARG A 58 3.09 11.05 5.49
CA ARG A 58 2.53 9.78 5.02
C ARG A 58 1.59 9.98 3.84
N LEU A 59 1.66 9.03 2.92
CA LEU A 59 0.77 8.89 1.78
C LEU A 59 0.62 7.40 1.43
N PHE A 60 -0.33 7.08 0.56
CA PHE A 60 -0.45 5.73 0.00
C PHE A 60 0.15 5.64 -1.40
N HIS A 61 1.01 4.66 -1.59
CA HIS A 61 1.50 4.22 -2.90
C HIS A 61 0.95 2.81 -3.18
N ARG A 62 0.74 2.48 -4.46
CA ARG A 62 0.24 1.15 -4.85
C ARG A 62 1.12 0.40 -5.85
N TRP A 63 1.04 -0.91 -5.79
CA TRP A 63 1.64 -1.86 -6.74
C TRP A 63 0.59 -2.86 -7.23
N GLU A 64 0.84 -3.40 -8.41
CA GLU A 64 -0.02 -4.38 -9.07
C GLU A 64 0.76 -5.61 -9.53
N GLY A 65 0.22 -6.80 -9.27
CA GLY A 65 0.77 -8.08 -9.69
C GLY A 65 -0.26 -8.93 -10.42
N GLN A 66 0.20 -9.79 -11.33
CA GLN A 66 -0.70 -10.72 -12.04
C GLN A 66 -1.03 -11.94 -11.17
N ARG A 67 -0.07 -12.39 -10.36
CA ARG A 67 -0.25 -13.48 -9.38
C ARG A 67 0.27 -13.05 -8.01
N LEU A 68 -0.35 -13.57 -6.96
CA LEU A 68 0.08 -13.32 -5.58
C LEU A 68 1.56 -13.66 -5.33
N THR A 69 2.07 -14.65 -6.05
CA THR A 69 3.45 -15.18 -5.90
C THR A 69 4.44 -14.56 -6.89
N ASP A 70 4.03 -13.60 -7.72
CA ASP A 70 4.99 -12.90 -8.57
C ASP A 70 5.91 -12.04 -7.70
N PRO A 71 7.23 -12.03 -7.96
CA PRO A 71 8.12 -11.05 -7.36
C PRO A 71 7.96 -9.69 -8.04
N ASP A 72 8.41 -8.64 -7.36
CA ASP A 72 8.64 -7.31 -7.94
C ASP A 72 7.44 -6.76 -8.72
N TRP A 73 6.28 -6.67 -8.05
CA TRP A 73 5.05 -6.12 -8.61
C TRP A 73 5.26 -4.71 -9.16
N GLN A 74 4.50 -4.38 -10.19
CA GLN A 74 4.63 -3.12 -10.91
C GLN A 74 4.20 -1.95 -10.00
N PRO A 75 5.04 -0.93 -9.76
CA PRO A 75 4.61 0.29 -9.09
C PRO A 75 3.63 1.07 -9.98
N MET A 76 2.53 1.52 -9.39
CA MET A 76 1.48 2.25 -10.12
C MET A 76 1.36 3.72 -9.68
N GLY A 77 2.25 4.18 -8.78
CA GLY A 77 2.30 5.55 -8.30
C GLY A 77 1.54 5.79 -6.99
N ILE A 78 1.51 7.06 -6.60
CA ILE A 78 0.78 7.54 -5.42
C ILE A 78 -0.71 7.34 -5.66
N ALA A 79 -1.33 6.50 -4.86
CA ALA A 79 -2.75 6.19 -4.94
C ALA A 79 -3.60 7.20 -4.17
N MET A 80 -3.08 7.75 -3.07
CA MET A 80 -3.80 8.72 -2.24
C MET A 80 -2.85 9.58 -1.40
N GLN A 81 -3.20 10.86 -1.26
CA GLN A 81 -2.64 11.78 -0.27
C GLN A 81 -3.77 12.31 0.61
N ALA A 82 -3.45 12.76 1.82
CA ALA A 82 -4.45 13.30 2.74
C ALA A 82 -5.11 14.57 2.16
N ASP A 83 -6.43 14.67 2.28
CA ASP A 83 -7.24 15.80 1.85
C ASP A 83 -8.01 16.39 3.04
N VAL A 84 -7.51 17.53 3.53
CA VAL A 84 -8.06 18.26 4.67
C VAL A 84 -9.50 18.69 4.51
N ARG A 85 -10.03 18.73 3.28
CA ARG A 85 -11.44 19.06 3.01
C ARG A 85 -12.40 18.00 3.55
N PHE A 86 -11.90 16.77 3.75
CA PHE A 86 -12.64 15.66 4.35
C PHE A 86 -12.32 15.45 5.84
N GLY A 87 -11.58 16.38 6.45
CA GLY A 87 -11.17 16.29 7.86
C GLY A 87 -9.92 15.45 8.10
N GLU A 88 -9.22 15.04 7.04
CA GLU A 88 -7.98 14.27 7.14
C GLU A 88 -6.82 15.17 7.65
N THR A 89 -5.96 14.58 8.47
CA THR A 89 -4.73 15.15 9.00
C THR A 89 -3.72 15.22 7.85
N PRO A 90 -3.12 16.39 7.57
CA PRO A 90 -2.11 16.50 6.52
C PRO A 90 -1.03 15.43 6.64
N GLY A 91 -0.86 14.62 5.60
CA GLY A 91 0.08 13.50 5.56
C GLY A 91 -0.17 12.40 6.61
N GLY A 92 -1.38 12.24 7.13
CA GLY A 92 -1.74 11.34 8.24
C GLY A 92 -2.00 9.87 7.86
N LEU A 93 -2.31 9.61 6.58
CA LEU A 93 -2.77 8.30 6.08
C LEU A 93 -1.88 7.12 6.53
N GLN A 94 -2.47 6.11 7.17
CA GLN A 94 -1.76 4.94 7.70
C GLN A 94 -2.64 3.68 7.79
N ALA A 95 -2.02 2.50 7.91
CA ALA A 95 -2.70 1.23 8.16
C ALA A 95 -3.93 0.93 7.27
N PRO A 96 -3.79 0.93 5.92
CA PRO A 96 -4.91 0.64 5.05
C PRO A 96 -5.41 -0.81 5.25
N HIS A 97 -6.73 -0.98 5.29
CA HIS A 97 -7.41 -2.27 5.35
C HIS A 97 -8.54 -2.30 4.32
N VAL A 98 -8.45 -3.21 3.36
CA VAL A 98 -9.43 -3.35 2.29
C VAL A 98 -10.26 -4.61 2.46
N LEU A 99 -11.58 -4.47 2.34
CA LEU A 99 -12.48 -5.61 2.20
C LEU A 99 -13.55 -5.35 1.14
N LYS A 100 -14.07 -6.42 0.56
CA LYS A 100 -15.13 -6.37 -0.44
C LYS A 100 -16.50 -6.61 0.21
N LEU A 101 -17.42 -5.67 0.03
CA LEU A 101 -18.83 -5.79 0.41
C LEU A 101 -19.67 -5.69 -0.86
N GLY A 102 -20.29 -6.81 -1.26
CA GLY A 102 -21.00 -6.90 -2.55
C GLY A 102 -20.03 -6.69 -3.73
N HIS A 103 -20.27 -5.65 -4.53
CA HIS A 103 -19.41 -5.27 -5.66
C HIS A 103 -18.46 -4.12 -5.36
N THR A 104 -18.39 -3.68 -4.10
CA THR A 104 -17.62 -2.49 -3.70
C THR A 104 -16.49 -2.87 -2.75
N TRP A 105 -15.28 -2.40 -3.06
CA TRP A 105 -14.14 -2.47 -2.15
C TRP A 105 -14.17 -1.25 -1.23
N HIS A 106 -14.15 -1.50 0.07
CA HIS A 106 -14.10 -0.47 1.09
C HIS A 106 -12.70 -0.47 1.69
N MET A 107 -12.05 0.69 1.74
CA MET A 107 -10.79 0.88 2.43
C MET A 107 -11.04 1.66 3.72
N PHE A 108 -10.59 1.10 4.83
CA PHE A 108 -10.49 1.76 6.12
C PHE A 108 -9.03 2.06 6.37
N TYR A 109 -8.73 3.22 6.94
CA TYR A 109 -7.36 3.62 7.24
C TYR A 109 -7.37 4.54 8.47
N GLY A 110 -6.22 4.62 9.14
CA GLY A 110 -5.97 5.61 10.17
C GLY A 110 -5.48 6.91 9.55
N ASP A 111 -5.67 7.99 10.30
CA ASP A 111 -5.26 9.34 9.94
C ASP A 111 -4.86 10.14 11.20
#